data_AF-A0A1V5UTS3-F1
#
_entry.id   AF-A0A1V5UTS3-F1
#
_cell.length_a   1.000
_cell.length_b   1.000
_cell.length_c   1.000
_cell.angle_alpha   90.00
_cell.angle_beta   90.00
_cell.angle_gamma   90.00
#
_symmetry.space_group_name_H-M   'P 1'
#
loop_
_entity.id
_entity.type
_entity.pdbx_description
1 polymer ?
#
loop_
_entity_poly.entity_id
_entity_poly.type
_entity_poly.pdbx_seq_one_letter_code
_entity_poly.pdbx_strand_id
1 'polypeptide(L)'
;MPGADEKAGAKYINSPETEVYHKSEMLYGFYQAKQAIREKDRVVLVEGEMDMISSFVAGVGETVAVKGTALTEGQIRLIRRMTRNLILALDADGAGQAATRRSIELAEKEGMYVRVVKVSGGKDPDDVAREKPGEWRKMVEQAVDVYDYYIESAVERYGGGQAQDKRRMSEEVVPMLARIENEVMRMHYAKKLARVLEVETEVVLSEMSRVGRMSVVRGENMSEEVSEVKDRGSGMERQILALLLRLDKEKGEGVLEEVVDLMEDSLQRVVKEWFGSKKEVVEFIKSLPAELRGLAEEAYIQEVDEERAERDLREVVEQWRKKRWREVMESLRKELVEAEEKGDDERVAKLRDKVVRLSKKIAKV
;
A
#
# COMPACT_ATOMS: atom_id res chain seq x y z
N MET A 1 -42.10 15.99 14.00
CA MET A 1 -42.10 14.64 14.61
C MET A 1 -41.53 13.67 13.58
N PRO A 2 -40.90 12.56 13.98
CA PRO A 2 -39.58 12.43 14.58
C PRO A 2 -38.71 11.46 13.73
N GLY A 3 -37.42 11.32 14.07
CA GLY A 3 -36.63 10.15 13.69
C GLY A 3 -35.88 10.23 12.37
N ALA A 4 -34.68 10.80 12.42
CA ALA A 4 -33.56 10.28 11.64
C ALA A 4 -32.35 10.33 12.57
N ASP A 5 -31.82 9.16 12.88
CA ASP A 5 -30.75 8.94 13.86
C ASP A 5 -29.56 9.89 13.66
N GLU A 6 -29.20 10.60 14.74
CA GLU A 6 -27.89 11.21 14.94
C GLU A 6 -26.83 10.10 15.03
N LYS A 7 -26.41 9.55 13.89
CA LYS A 7 -25.12 8.87 13.79
C LYS A 7 -24.05 9.95 13.68
N ALA A 8 -23.27 10.13 14.75
CA ALA A 8 -22.17 11.07 14.89
C ALA A 8 -21.43 11.34 13.56
N GLY A 9 -21.63 12.56 13.02
CA GLY A 9 -20.90 13.03 11.85
C GLY A 9 -19.39 13.10 12.14
N ALA A 10 -18.56 12.94 11.10
CA ALA A 10 -17.11 13.07 11.21
C ALA A 10 -16.74 14.44 11.83
N LYS A 11 -15.78 14.44 12.77
CA LYS A 11 -15.29 15.65 13.47
C LYS A 11 -14.81 16.74 12.50
N TYR A 12 -14.32 16.34 11.33
CA TYR A 12 -13.91 17.23 10.24
C TYR A 12 -14.49 16.74 8.91
N ILE A 13 -14.96 17.67 8.09
CA ILE A 13 -15.50 17.40 6.75
C ILE A 13 -14.53 17.96 5.72
N ASN A 14 -13.94 17.06 4.94
CA ASN A 14 -13.07 17.41 3.82
C ASN A 14 -13.86 17.43 2.51
N SER A 15 -13.53 18.36 1.61
CA SER A 15 -14.05 18.33 0.24
C SER A 15 -13.80 16.97 -0.41
N PRO A 16 -14.73 16.43 -1.22
CA PRO A 16 -14.51 15.18 -1.96
C PRO A 16 -13.42 15.35 -3.02
N GLU A 17 -12.96 14.24 -3.59
CA GLU A 17 -12.10 14.26 -4.78
C GLU A 17 -12.82 14.98 -5.94
N THR A 18 -12.09 15.82 -6.68
CA THR A 18 -12.60 16.50 -7.88
C THR A 18 -11.52 16.55 -8.96
N GLU A 19 -11.87 16.94 -10.18
CA GLU A 19 -10.91 17.13 -11.29
C GLU A 19 -9.76 18.09 -10.96
N VAL A 20 -9.97 19.02 -10.03
CA VAL A 20 -8.97 20.01 -9.60
C VAL A 20 -8.46 19.77 -8.19
N TYR A 21 -8.96 18.73 -7.50
CA TYR A 21 -8.66 18.46 -6.11
C TYR A 21 -8.39 16.98 -5.88
N HIS A 22 -7.11 16.62 -5.88
CA HIS A 22 -6.60 15.29 -5.57
C HIS A 22 -5.90 15.25 -4.20
N LYS A 23 -6.53 14.65 -3.18
CA LYS A 23 -5.95 14.61 -1.82
C LYS A 23 -4.62 13.89 -1.78
N SER A 24 -4.48 12.83 -2.58
CA SER A 24 -3.26 12.03 -2.69
C SER A 24 -2.07 12.76 -3.33
N GLU A 25 -2.26 13.94 -3.91
CA GLU A 25 -1.20 14.70 -4.59
C GLU A 25 -0.99 16.08 -3.96
N MET A 26 -1.64 16.33 -2.82
CA MET A 26 -1.60 17.63 -2.15
C MET A 26 -1.41 17.51 -0.65
N LEU A 27 -0.75 18.52 -0.10
CA LEU A 27 -0.51 18.68 1.34
C LEU A 27 -1.12 20.01 1.78
N TYR A 28 -1.82 19.98 2.91
CA TYR A 28 -2.39 21.20 3.48
C TYR A 28 -1.25 22.16 3.88
N GLY A 29 -1.43 23.43 3.54
CA GLY A 29 -0.49 24.48 3.90
C GLY A 29 0.84 24.47 3.15
N PHE A 30 1.00 23.57 2.16
CA PHE A 30 2.22 23.47 1.37
C PHE A 30 2.57 24.79 0.65
N TYR A 31 1.56 25.52 0.14
CA TYR A 31 1.77 26.81 -0.51
C TYR A 31 2.40 27.85 0.43
N GLN A 32 1.87 27.95 1.65
CA GLN A 32 2.35 28.85 2.71
C GLN A 32 3.76 28.45 3.16
N ALA A 33 4.05 27.15 3.26
CA ALA A 33 5.33 26.63 3.75
C ALA A 33 6.48 26.73 2.73
N LYS A 34 6.22 26.97 1.43
CA LYS A 34 7.25 26.90 0.36
C LYS A 34 8.50 27.71 0.63
N GLN A 35 8.35 28.92 1.16
CA GLN A 35 9.49 29.80 1.43
C GLN A 35 10.32 29.25 2.60
N ALA A 36 9.68 28.93 3.73
CA ALA A 36 10.35 28.39 4.90
C ALA A 36 11.04 27.04 4.62
N ILE A 37 10.42 26.18 3.79
CA ILE A 37 11.02 24.89 3.38
C ILE A 37 12.34 25.13 2.63
N ARG A 38 12.39 26.13 1.73
CA ARG A 38 13.62 26.45 0.98
C ARG A 38 14.69 27.06 1.87
N GLU A 39 14.31 27.96 2.77
CA GLU A 39 15.26 28.67 3.65
C GLU A 39 15.90 27.72 4.67
N LYS A 40 15.13 26.77 5.22
CA LYS A 40 15.61 25.81 6.21
C LYS A 40 16.08 24.48 5.62
N ASP A 41 15.90 24.29 4.32
CA ASP A 41 16.14 23.03 3.60
C ASP A 41 15.55 21.81 4.32
N ARG A 42 14.29 21.90 4.76
CA ARG A 42 13.55 20.80 5.39
C ARG A 42 12.06 21.08 5.40
N VAL A 43 11.26 20.03 5.55
CA VAL A 43 9.81 20.13 5.79
C VAL A 43 9.44 19.37 7.05
N VAL A 44 8.45 19.87 7.79
CA VAL A 44 7.84 19.15 8.92
C VAL A 44 6.47 18.64 8.47
N LEU A 45 6.23 17.33 8.54
CA LEU A 45 4.96 16.71 8.18
C LEU A 45 4.21 16.29 9.44
N VAL A 46 2.97 16.77 9.57
CA VAL A 46 2.05 16.46 10.67
C VAL A 46 0.76 15.82 10.15
N GLU A 47 -0.05 15.26 11.06
CA GLU A 47 -1.24 14.47 10.71
C GLU A 47 -2.46 15.28 10.28
N GLY A 48 -2.68 16.46 10.88
CA GLY A 48 -3.90 17.24 10.67
C GLY A 48 -3.65 18.71 10.36
N GLU A 49 -4.69 19.36 9.85
CA GLU A 49 -4.64 20.80 9.55
C GLU A 49 -4.38 21.65 10.79
N MET A 50 -4.93 21.26 11.95
CA MET A 50 -4.73 21.98 13.20
C MET A 50 -3.28 21.92 13.69
N ASP A 51 -2.64 20.75 13.62
CA ASP A 51 -1.22 20.59 13.93
C ASP A 51 -0.37 21.51 13.07
N MET A 52 -0.70 21.63 11.79
CA MET A 52 0.01 22.48 10.85
C MET A 52 -0.19 23.96 11.15
N ILE A 53 -1.44 24.38 11.40
CA ILE A 53 -1.77 25.77 11.75
C ILE A 53 -1.06 26.18 13.04
N SER A 54 -1.19 25.37 14.09
CA SER A 54 -0.57 25.65 15.39
C SER A 54 0.96 25.64 15.32
N SER A 55 1.54 24.71 14.56
CA SER A 55 2.99 24.72 14.28
C SER A 55 3.44 25.98 13.56
N PHE A 56 2.68 26.41 12.56
CA PHE A 56 2.97 27.62 11.80
C PHE A 56 2.93 28.86 12.70
N VAL A 57 1.90 28.98 13.56
CA VAL A 57 1.79 30.04 14.57
C VAL A 57 2.92 29.99 15.60
N ALA A 58 3.38 28.79 15.98
CA ALA A 58 4.51 28.59 16.87
C ALA A 58 5.88 28.93 16.25
N GLY A 59 5.93 29.31 14.97
CA GLY A 59 7.15 29.71 14.27
C GLY A 59 7.86 28.57 13.52
N VAL A 60 7.20 27.43 13.34
CA VAL A 60 7.65 26.33 12.48
C VAL A 60 6.94 26.48 11.13
N GLY A 61 7.37 27.47 10.35
CA GLY A 61 6.72 27.84 9.08
C GLY A 61 6.87 26.81 7.97
N GLU A 62 7.79 25.85 8.12
CA GLU A 62 8.03 24.74 7.19
C GLU A 62 7.09 23.54 7.40
N THR A 63 6.03 23.68 8.20
CA THR A 63 5.09 22.60 8.49
C THR A 63 4.00 22.45 7.43
N VAL A 64 3.67 21.22 7.08
CA VAL A 64 2.59 20.82 6.16
C VAL A 64 1.83 19.62 6.74
N ALA A 65 0.57 19.41 6.34
CA ALA A 65 -0.22 18.26 6.84
C ALA A 65 -0.72 17.33 5.74
N VAL A 66 -0.78 16.04 6.08
CA VAL A 66 -1.60 15.05 5.37
C VAL A 66 -3.07 15.26 5.73
N LYS A 67 -4.00 15.17 4.77
CA LYS A 67 -5.41 15.54 5.00
C LYS A 67 -6.25 14.38 5.52
N GLY A 68 -5.87 13.81 6.66
CA GLY A 68 -6.57 12.67 7.27
C GLY A 68 -6.52 11.39 6.42
N THR A 69 -5.53 11.27 5.54
CA THR A 69 -5.25 10.08 4.73
C THR A 69 -3.84 9.58 5.05
N ALA A 70 -3.57 8.31 4.78
CA ALA A 70 -2.19 7.82 4.79
C ALA A 70 -1.33 8.65 3.81
N LEU A 71 -0.07 8.89 4.18
CA LEU A 71 0.92 9.54 3.33
C LEU A 71 1.08 8.78 2.01
N THR A 72 1.12 9.51 0.90
CA THR A 72 1.19 8.93 -0.45
C THR A 72 2.52 9.23 -1.15
N GLU A 73 2.83 8.45 -2.20
CA GLU A 73 4.00 8.70 -3.06
C GLU A 73 3.90 10.07 -3.75
N GLY A 74 2.70 10.48 -4.18
CA GLY A 74 2.44 11.80 -4.76
C GLY A 74 2.85 12.95 -3.83
N GLN A 75 2.44 12.87 -2.57
CA GLN A 75 2.77 13.86 -1.54
C GLN A 75 4.26 13.89 -1.22
N ILE A 76 4.93 12.74 -1.13
CA ILE A 76 6.38 12.70 -0.92
C ILE A 76 7.12 13.26 -2.13
N ARG A 77 6.71 12.91 -3.36
CA ARG A 77 7.29 13.48 -4.59
C ARG A 77 7.09 14.99 -4.66
N LEU A 78 5.95 15.50 -4.20
CA LEU A 78 5.70 16.94 -4.08
C LEU A 78 6.70 17.61 -3.13
N ILE A 79 6.93 17.03 -1.95
CA ILE A 79 7.94 17.49 -0.99
C ILE A 79 9.34 17.44 -1.61
N ARG A 80 9.70 16.31 -2.23
CA ARG A 80 11.02 16.02 -2.79
C ARG A 80 11.47 17.04 -3.83
N ARG A 81 10.54 17.66 -4.54
CA ARG A 81 10.81 18.77 -5.48
C ARG A 81 11.40 20.01 -4.79
N MET A 82 11.23 20.14 -3.48
CA MET A 82 11.66 21.29 -2.68
C MET A 82 12.86 20.96 -1.79
N THR A 83 12.87 19.79 -1.15
CA THR A 83 13.96 19.33 -0.27
C THR A 83 13.93 17.81 -0.14
N ARG A 84 15.05 17.19 0.24
CA ARG A 84 15.11 15.78 0.62
C ARG A 84 14.98 15.56 2.13
N ASN A 85 15.00 16.62 2.94
CA ASN A 85 14.98 16.49 4.39
C ASN A 85 13.54 16.54 4.91
N LEU A 86 13.03 15.40 5.35
CA LEU A 86 11.68 15.24 5.89
C LEU A 86 11.75 15.02 7.40
N ILE A 87 11.03 15.84 8.16
CA ILE A 87 10.81 15.64 9.58
C ILE A 87 9.37 15.15 9.77
N LEU A 88 9.19 13.98 10.37
CA LEU A 88 7.88 13.44 10.74
C LEU A 88 7.55 13.84 12.18
N ALA A 89 6.36 14.40 12.37
CA ALA A 89 5.78 14.77 13.66
C ALA A 89 4.37 14.19 13.72
N LEU A 90 4.29 12.88 13.98
CA LEU A 90 3.05 12.09 13.98
C LEU A 90 2.67 11.70 15.41
N ASP A 91 1.43 11.28 15.61
CA ASP A 91 0.92 10.97 16.94
C ASP A 91 1.64 9.77 17.57
N ALA A 92 1.89 9.87 18.88
CA ALA A 92 2.66 8.88 19.63
C ALA A 92 1.89 7.60 19.97
N ASP A 93 0.64 7.46 19.53
CA ASP A 93 -0.21 6.32 19.89
C ASP A 93 0.15 5.03 19.11
N GLY A 94 -0.34 3.89 19.61
CA GLY A 94 -0.01 2.58 19.03
C GLY A 94 -0.46 2.40 17.57
N ALA A 95 -1.50 3.11 17.12
CA ALA A 95 -1.95 3.09 15.72
C ALA A 95 -1.05 4.01 14.85
N GLY A 96 -0.62 5.14 15.42
CA GLY A 96 0.34 6.08 14.87
C GLY A 96 1.70 5.44 14.60
N GLN A 97 2.17 4.50 15.41
CA GLN A 97 3.47 3.83 15.18
C GLN A 97 3.52 3.01 13.88
N ALA A 98 2.46 2.28 13.55
CA ALA A 98 2.40 1.52 12.29
C ALA A 98 2.25 2.44 11.07
N ALA A 99 1.47 3.50 11.20
CA ALA A 99 1.34 4.53 10.17
C ALA A 99 2.65 5.30 9.94
N THR A 100 3.36 5.62 11.02
CA THR A 100 4.68 6.26 11.02
C THR A 100 5.70 5.37 10.32
N ARG A 101 5.75 4.07 10.67
CA ARG A 101 6.64 3.11 9.99
C ARG A 101 6.38 3.11 8.48
N ARG A 102 5.14 2.92 8.03
CA ARG A 102 4.81 2.96 6.59
C ARG A 102 5.21 4.28 5.92
N SER A 103 5.03 5.41 6.60
CA SER A 103 5.40 6.74 6.09
C SER A 103 6.91 6.89 5.94
N ILE A 104 7.69 6.38 6.91
CA ILE A 104 9.15 6.31 6.83
C ILE A 104 9.57 5.46 5.64
N GLU A 105 9.04 4.24 5.52
CA GLU A 105 9.41 3.32 4.45
C GLU A 105 9.17 3.92 3.07
N LEU A 106 8.04 4.59 2.89
CA LEU A 106 7.68 5.25 1.65
C LEU A 106 8.62 6.43 1.35
N ALA A 107 8.94 7.23 2.36
CA ALA A 107 9.84 8.38 2.21
C ALA A 107 11.28 7.94 1.88
N GLU A 108 11.80 6.92 2.55
CA GLU A 108 13.12 6.35 2.26
C GLU A 108 13.20 5.78 0.84
N LYS A 109 12.16 5.06 0.39
CA LYS A 109 12.06 4.54 -0.99
C LYS A 109 12.11 5.65 -2.04
N GLU A 110 11.55 6.82 -1.73
CA GLU A 110 11.62 8.01 -2.57
C GLU A 110 12.94 8.81 -2.40
N GLY A 111 13.88 8.31 -1.60
CA GLY A 111 15.20 8.91 -1.40
C GLY A 111 15.19 10.14 -0.49
N MET A 112 14.26 10.20 0.46
CA MET A 112 14.19 11.23 1.50
C MET A 112 15.09 10.88 2.68
N TYR A 113 15.70 11.90 3.28
CA TYR A 113 16.35 11.81 4.58
C TYR A 113 15.31 12.08 5.67
N VAL A 114 14.98 11.04 6.44
CA VAL A 114 13.88 11.09 7.40
C VAL A 114 14.41 11.30 8.82
N ARG A 115 13.82 12.27 9.51
CA ARG A 115 13.96 12.48 10.95
C ARG A 115 12.61 12.42 11.62
N VAL A 116 12.58 12.13 12.91
CA VAL A 116 11.35 11.99 13.70
C VAL A 116 11.40 12.90 14.91
N VAL A 117 10.32 13.66 15.12
CA VAL A 117 10.11 14.41 16.36
C VAL A 117 9.50 13.47 17.40
N LYS A 118 10.18 13.30 18.54
CA LYS A 118 9.58 12.67 19.71
C LYS A 118 8.74 13.70 20.45
N VAL A 119 7.45 13.74 20.17
CA VAL A 119 6.51 14.65 20.84
C VAL A 119 6.46 14.30 22.32
N SER A 120 6.71 15.29 23.18
CA SER A 120 6.63 15.14 24.63
C SER A 120 5.97 16.36 25.26
N GLY A 121 5.40 16.19 26.45
CA GLY A 121 4.76 17.31 27.16
C GLY A 121 3.41 17.79 26.59
N GLY A 122 2.79 16.99 25.71
CA GLY A 122 1.44 17.14 25.15
C GLY A 122 0.99 15.84 24.48
N LYS A 123 -0.23 15.82 23.92
CA LYS A 123 -0.79 14.62 23.27
C LYS A 123 -0.39 14.51 21.80
N ASP A 124 -0.45 15.64 21.11
CA ASP A 124 -0.20 15.79 19.68
C ASP A 124 0.64 17.06 19.42
N PRO A 125 1.14 17.27 18.19
CA PRO A 125 1.85 18.49 17.83
C PRO A 125 1.02 19.76 18.06
N ASP A 126 -0.29 19.74 17.82
CA ASP A 126 -1.19 20.87 18.07
C ASP A 126 -1.14 21.35 19.54
N ASP A 127 -1.34 20.43 20.49
CA ASP A 127 -1.32 20.73 21.93
C ASP A 127 0.02 21.36 22.34
N VAL A 128 1.15 20.76 21.93
CA VAL A 128 2.48 21.27 22.30
C VAL A 128 2.77 22.61 21.63
N ALA A 129 2.42 22.78 20.36
CA ALA A 129 2.63 24.02 19.62
C ALA A 129 1.82 25.19 20.21
N ARG A 130 0.58 24.93 20.65
CA ARG A 130 -0.28 25.94 21.29
C ARG A 130 0.18 26.30 22.69
N GLU A 131 0.44 25.31 23.54
CA GLU A 131 0.75 25.55 24.95
C GLU A 131 2.21 25.95 25.17
N LYS A 132 3.14 25.39 24.39
CA LYS A 132 4.59 25.51 24.60
C LYS A 132 5.34 25.72 23.27
N PRO A 133 5.08 26.82 22.53
CA PRO A 133 5.63 27.06 21.20
C PRO A 133 7.17 27.10 21.14
N GLY A 134 7.83 27.51 22.24
CA GLY A 134 9.29 27.46 22.35
C GLY A 134 9.85 26.05 22.46
N GLU A 135 9.16 25.17 23.20
CA GLU A 135 9.54 23.76 23.32
C GLU A 135 9.28 23.02 22.02
N TRP A 136 8.15 23.30 21.35
CA TRP A 136 7.83 22.73 20.05
C TRP A 136 8.94 22.99 19.02
N ARG A 137 9.36 24.26 18.87
CA ARG A 137 10.48 24.63 17.99
C ARG A 137 11.75 23.86 18.34
N LYS A 138 12.07 23.73 19.63
CA LYS A 138 13.25 23.00 20.08
C LYS A 138 13.16 21.51 19.73
N MET A 139 11.99 20.88 19.92
CA MET A 139 11.77 19.48 19.55
C MET A 139 11.95 19.24 18.04
N VAL A 140 11.45 20.15 17.20
CA VAL A 140 11.65 20.10 15.74
C VAL A 140 13.13 20.22 15.37
N GLU A 141 13.87 21.15 16.00
CA GLU A 141 15.32 21.26 15.77
C GLU A 141 16.10 20.02 16.23
N GLN A 142 15.64 19.38 17.30
CA GLN A 142 16.24 18.19 17.90
C GLN A 142 15.66 16.87 17.34
N ALA A 143 14.93 16.93 16.23
CA ALA A 143 14.40 15.73 15.58
C ALA A 143 15.53 14.71 15.33
N VAL A 144 15.29 13.47 15.73
CA VAL A 144 16.29 12.40 15.70
C VAL A 144 16.30 11.73 14.33
N ASP A 145 17.44 11.19 13.92
CA ASP A 145 17.50 10.35 12.72
C ASP A 145 16.59 9.13 12.85
N VAL A 146 16.01 8.70 11.74
CA VAL A 146 15.01 7.63 11.76
C VAL A 146 15.56 6.30 12.27
N TYR A 147 16.83 5.99 12.02
CA TYR A 147 17.45 4.78 12.54
C TYR A 147 17.75 4.87 14.03
N ASP A 148 18.10 6.06 14.52
CA ASP A 148 18.20 6.33 15.96
C ASP A 148 16.85 6.15 16.64
N TYR A 149 15.79 6.69 16.04
CA TYR A 149 14.43 6.53 16.50
C TYR A 149 14.04 5.04 16.62
N TYR A 150 14.33 4.21 15.62
CA TYR A 150 14.03 2.78 15.67
C TYR A 150 14.78 2.06 16.79
N ILE A 151 16.08 2.32 16.95
CA ILE A 151 16.90 1.70 18.00
C ILE A 151 16.37 2.11 19.38
N GLU A 152 16.16 3.40 19.61
CA GLU A 152 15.72 3.93 20.90
C GLU A 152 14.31 3.44 21.27
N SER A 153 13.39 3.43 20.30
CA SER A 153 12.03 2.92 20.52
C SER A 153 12.02 1.43 20.88
N ALA A 154 12.89 0.63 20.26
CA ALA A 154 13.02 -0.79 20.58
C ALA A 154 13.60 -1.01 21.98
N VAL A 155 14.58 -0.19 22.39
CA VAL A 155 15.15 -0.21 23.74
C VAL A 155 14.10 0.16 24.79
N GLU A 156 13.32 1.21 24.55
CA GLU A 156 12.24 1.63 25.45
C GLU A 156 11.17 0.53 25.61
N ARG A 157 10.88 -0.24 24.55
CA ARG A 157 9.84 -1.27 24.55
C ARG A 157 10.26 -2.61 25.17
N TYR A 158 11.48 -3.07 24.91
CA TYR A 158 11.91 -4.42 25.32
C TYR A 158 12.96 -4.42 26.45
N GLY A 159 13.66 -3.32 26.68
CA GLY A 159 14.83 -3.29 27.58
C GLY A 159 16.05 -4.03 26.99
N GLY A 160 17.18 -4.03 27.70
CA GLY A 160 18.46 -4.59 27.21
C GLY A 160 18.93 -5.90 27.86
N GLY A 161 18.20 -6.42 28.85
CA GLY A 161 18.77 -7.36 29.83
C GLY A 161 18.76 -8.84 29.44
N GLN A 162 17.71 -9.34 28.76
CA GLN A 162 17.54 -10.78 28.52
C GLN A 162 17.77 -11.17 27.06
N ALA A 163 18.17 -12.43 26.83
CA ALA A 163 18.38 -12.96 25.48
C ALA A 163 17.12 -12.85 24.58
N GLN A 164 15.92 -13.01 25.16
CA GLN A 164 14.66 -12.85 24.42
C GLN A 164 14.37 -11.39 24.04
N ASP A 165 14.78 -10.42 24.86
CA ASP A 165 14.62 -9.00 24.57
C ASP A 165 15.55 -8.59 23.43
N LYS A 166 16.81 -9.05 23.49
CA LYS A 166 17.80 -8.88 22.42
C LYS A 166 17.32 -9.45 21.09
N ARG A 167 16.72 -10.64 21.11
CA ARG A 167 16.11 -11.25 19.93
C ARG A 167 14.98 -10.38 19.37
N ARG A 168 14.03 -9.94 20.19
CA ARG A 168 12.89 -9.12 19.75
C ARG A 168 13.32 -7.77 19.20
N MET A 169 14.27 -7.09 19.85
CA MET A 169 14.86 -5.86 19.34
C MET A 169 15.52 -6.07 17.99
N SER A 170 16.31 -7.14 17.84
CA SER A 170 16.96 -7.48 16.57
C SER A 170 15.93 -7.76 15.47
N GLU A 171 14.90 -8.57 15.75
CA GLU A 171 13.84 -8.88 14.79
C GLU A 171 13.05 -7.63 14.34
N GLU A 172 12.92 -6.62 15.20
CA GLU A 172 12.24 -5.36 14.87
C GLU A 172 13.12 -4.36 14.10
N VAL A 173 14.37 -4.17 14.53
CA VAL A 173 15.25 -3.08 14.07
C VAL A 173 16.09 -3.47 12.86
N VAL A 174 16.59 -4.71 12.80
CA VAL A 174 17.45 -5.17 11.69
C VAL A 174 16.80 -4.99 10.32
N PRO A 175 15.49 -5.27 10.11
CA PRO A 175 14.84 -5.02 8.82
C PRO A 175 14.93 -3.57 8.34
N MET A 176 14.94 -2.60 9.26
CA MET A 176 15.07 -1.18 8.92
C MET A 176 16.51 -0.82 8.57
N LEU A 177 17.48 -1.26 9.38
CA LEU A 177 18.90 -1.00 9.11
C LEU A 177 19.39 -1.69 7.85
N ALA A 178 18.82 -2.85 7.51
CA ALA A 178 19.20 -3.62 6.33
C ALA A 178 18.97 -2.85 5.02
N ARG A 179 18.07 -1.85 5.01
CA ARG A 179 17.75 -0.98 3.87
C ARG A 179 18.76 0.15 3.66
N ILE A 180 19.68 0.36 4.59
CA ILE A 180 20.72 1.38 4.46
C ILE A 180 21.67 0.97 3.32
N GLU A 181 21.62 1.74 2.23
CA GLU A 181 22.49 1.55 1.05
C GLU A 181 23.91 2.05 1.29
N ASN A 182 24.07 3.14 2.05
CA ASN A 182 25.38 3.74 2.30
C ASN A 182 26.17 2.90 3.31
N GLU A 183 27.28 2.30 2.88
CA GLU A 183 28.13 1.43 3.71
C GLU A 183 28.65 2.08 5.00
N VAL A 184 28.93 3.39 4.98
CA VAL A 184 29.40 4.11 6.17
C VAL A 184 28.29 4.21 7.21
N MET A 185 27.08 4.59 6.78
CA MET A 185 25.89 4.61 7.64
C MET A 185 25.53 3.20 8.12
N ARG A 186 25.59 2.21 7.23
CA ARG A 186 25.33 0.81 7.53
C ARG A 186 26.24 0.31 8.66
N MET A 187 27.55 0.57 8.55
CA MET A 187 28.53 0.26 9.59
C MET A 187 28.29 1.05 10.88
N HIS A 188 27.95 2.34 10.79
CA HIS A 188 27.65 3.18 11.95
C HIS A 188 26.49 2.61 12.78
N TYR A 189 25.36 2.32 12.14
CA TYR A 189 24.17 1.81 12.82
C TYR A 189 24.31 0.35 13.25
N ALA A 190 25.06 -0.47 12.50
CA ALA A 190 25.41 -1.82 12.94
C ALA A 190 26.19 -1.77 14.27
N LYS A 191 27.20 -0.89 14.37
CA LYS A 191 27.95 -0.68 15.62
C LYS A 191 27.05 -0.16 16.75
N LYS A 192 26.14 0.76 16.46
CA LYS A 192 25.21 1.30 17.47
C LYS A 192 24.29 0.20 18.00
N LEU A 193 23.66 -0.58 17.12
CA LEU A 193 22.78 -1.68 17.52
C LEU A 193 23.56 -2.81 18.24
N ALA A 194 24.77 -3.14 17.80
CA ALA A 194 25.62 -4.15 18.44
C ALA A 194 25.93 -3.80 19.91
N ARG A 195 26.19 -2.52 20.20
CA ARG A 195 26.36 -2.03 21.58
C ARG A 195 25.10 -2.19 22.43
N VAL A 196 23.95 -1.88 21.86
CA VAL A 196 22.65 -2.03 22.55
C VAL A 196 22.33 -3.49 22.85
N LEU A 197 22.65 -4.39 21.92
CA LEU A 197 22.43 -5.83 22.07
C LEU A 197 23.54 -6.54 22.85
N GLU A 198 24.67 -5.86 23.10
CA GLU A 198 25.90 -6.41 23.69
C GLU A 198 26.39 -7.65 22.93
N VAL A 199 26.49 -7.52 21.61
CA VAL A 199 27.02 -8.56 20.70
C VAL A 199 28.10 -7.96 19.80
N GLU A 200 28.85 -8.82 19.11
CA GLU A 200 29.82 -8.36 18.11
C GLU A 200 29.14 -7.70 16.91
N THR A 201 29.79 -6.69 16.33
CA THR A 201 29.23 -5.91 15.21
C THR A 201 28.99 -6.80 13.98
N GLU A 202 29.87 -7.78 13.77
CA GLU A 202 29.81 -8.77 12.70
C GLU A 202 28.54 -9.61 12.75
N VAL A 203 28.01 -9.90 13.95
CA VAL A 203 26.75 -10.62 14.12
C VAL A 203 25.59 -9.80 13.57
N VAL A 204 25.55 -8.51 13.89
CA VAL A 204 24.52 -7.58 13.40
C VAL A 204 24.63 -7.41 11.88
N LEU A 205 25.85 -7.23 11.35
CA LEU A 205 26.08 -7.12 9.90
C LEU A 205 25.65 -8.37 9.13
N SER A 206 25.92 -9.55 9.69
CA SER A 206 25.47 -10.83 9.12
C SER A 206 23.94 -10.90 9.07
N GLU A 207 23.26 -10.55 10.17
CA GLU A 207 21.80 -10.52 10.22
C GLU A 207 21.20 -9.49 9.26
N MET A 208 21.76 -8.27 9.17
CA MET A 208 21.35 -7.26 8.19
C MET A 208 21.50 -7.76 6.75
N SER A 209 22.56 -8.54 6.46
CA SER A 209 22.81 -9.09 5.13
C SER A 209 21.92 -10.29 4.81
N ARG A 210 21.54 -11.07 5.82
CA ARG A 210 20.57 -12.16 5.72
C ARG A 210 19.17 -11.61 5.45
N VAL A 211 18.74 -10.63 6.24
CA VAL A 211 17.44 -9.96 6.09
C VAL A 211 17.38 -9.19 4.78
N GLY A 212 18.44 -8.45 4.40
CA GLY A 212 18.54 -7.75 3.13
C GLY A 212 18.32 -8.67 1.92
N ARG A 213 18.96 -9.86 1.90
CA ARG A 213 18.73 -10.88 0.87
C ARG A 213 17.30 -11.43 0.91
N MET A 214 16.76 -11.70 2.10
CA MET A 214 15.36 -12.13 2.24
C MET A 214 14.36 -11.06 1.81
N SER A 215 14.66 -9.77 1.96
CA SER A 215 13.82 -8.65 1.52
C SER A 215 13.98 -8.30 0.04
N VAL A 216 15.05 -8.74 -0.63
CA VAL A 216 15.14 -8.71 -2.10
C VAL A 216 14.35 -9.88 -2.68
N VAL A 217 14.48 -11.08 -2.12
CA VAL A 217 13.66 -12.25 -2.52
C VAL A 217 12.18 -12.03 -2.18
N ARG A 218 11.87 -11.47 -1.01
CA ARG A 218 10.53 -10.98 -0.67
C ARG A 218 10.20 -9.69 -1.40
N GLY A 219 11.13 -8.91 -1.91
CA GLY A 219 10.86 -7.66 -2.63
C GLY A 219 10.48 -7.92 -4.08
N GLU A 220 11.06 -8.95 -4.67
CA GLU A 220 10.60 -9.57 -5.92
C GLU A 220 9.22 -10.21 -5.67
N ASN A 221 9.08 -11.05 -4.63
CA ASN A 221 7.78 -11.63 -4.27
C ASN A 221 6.75 -10.63 -3.69
N MET A 222 7.15 -9.44 -3.18
CA MET A 222 6.26 -8.38 -2.64
C MET A 222 6.03 -7.27 -3.65
N SER A 223 6.89 -7.07 -4.63
CA SER A 223 6.52 -6.34 -5.83
C SER A 223 5.45 -7.13 -6.61
N GLU A 224 5.51 -8.47 -6.52
CA GLU A 224 4.40 -9.36 -6.83
C GLU A 224 3.24 -9.22 -5.81
N GLU A 225 3.43 -9.36 -4.48
CA GLU A 225 2.33 -9.34 -3.48
C GLU A 225 1.66 -7.96 -3.24
N VAL A 226 2.37 -6.84 -3.39
CA VAL A 226 1.82 -5.47 -3.25
C VAL A 226 1.13 -5.05 -4.54
N SER A 227 1.53 -5.61 -5.69
CA SER A 227 0.66 -5.64 -6.87
C SER A 227 -0.59 -6.51 -6.62
N GLU A 228 -0.47 -7.64 -5.91
CA GLU A 228 -1.59 -8.57 -5.63
C GLU A 228 -2.65 -8.05 -4.66
N VAL A 229 -2.36 -7.12 -3.73
CA VAL A 229 -3.42 -6.59 -2.83
C VAL A 229 -4.20 -5.43 -3.46
N LYS A 230 -3.63 -4.70 -4.43
CA LYS A 230 -4.37 -3.70 -5.23
C LYS A 230 -4.95 -4.26 -6.54
N ASP A 231 -4.46 -5.41 -6.98
CA ASP A 231 -4.93 -6.15 -8.17
C ASP A 231 -5.57 -7.47 -7.75
N ARG A 232 -6.57 -7.41 -6.86
CA ARG A 232 -7.51 -8.52 -6.68
C ARG A 232 -8.32 -8.63 -7.97
N GLY A 233 -7.93 -9.53 -8.88
CA GLY A 233 -8.67 -9.97 -10.08
C GLY A 233 -8.89 -8.93 -11.18
N SER A 234 -8.79 -7.64 -10.88
CA SER A 234 -9.50 -6.62 -11.63
C SER A 234 -8.72 -6.04 -12.81
N GLY A 235 -7.39 -5.94 -12.78
CA GLY A 235 -6.61 -5.33 -13.87
C GLY A 235 -6.57 -6.18 -15.13
N MET A 236 -6.09 -7.43 -15.01
CA MET A 236 -6.00 -8.36 -16.14
C MET A 236 -7.39 -8.80 -16.64
N GLU A 237 -8.36 -9.04 -15.75
CA GLU A 237 -9.71 -9.40 -16.21
C GLU A 237 -10.43 -8.22 -16.89
N ARG A 238 -10.19 -6.98 -16.45
CA ARG A 238 -10.67 -5.78 -17.16
C ARG A 238 -9.97 -5.60 -18.50
N GLN A 239 -8.67 -5.88 -18.59
CA GLN A 239 -7.94 -5.84 -19.86
C GLN A 239 -8.45 -6.92 -20.83
N ILE A 240 -8.70 -8.14 -20.33
CA ILE A 240 -9.32 -9.22 -21.10
C ILE A 240 -10.70 -8.78 -21.58
N LEU A 241 -11.54 -8.20 -20.72
CA LEU A 241 -12.84 -7.66 -21.12
C LEU A 241 -12.71 -6.54 -22.16
N ALA A 242 -11.75 -5.61 -21.98
CA ALA A 242 -11.51 -4.49 -22.89
C ALA A 242 -11.15 -4.97 -24.31
N LEU A 243 -10.36 -6.05 -24.39
CA LEU A 243 -9.98 -6.72 -25.63
C LEU A 243 -11.16 -7.49 -26.24
N LEU A 244 -11.89 -8.26 -25.43
CA LEU A 244 -13.06 -9.03 -25.88
C LEU A 244 -14.21 -8.15 -26.39
N LEU A 245 -14.38 -6.94 -25.84
CA LEU A 245 -15.39 -5.98 -26.30
C LEU A 245 -15.05 -5.38 -27.67
N ARG A 246 -13.79 -5.42 -28.11
CA ARG A 246 -13.33 -4.80 -29.37
C ARG A 246 -12.95 -5.80 -30.44
N LEU A 247 -12.74 -7.05 -30.07
CA LEU A 247 -12.46 -8.12 -31.01
C LEU A 247 -13.73 -8.55 -31.73
N ASP A 248 -13.53 -9.00 -32.96
CA ASP A 248 -14.53 -9.81 -33.66
C ASP A 248 -14.91 -11.01 -32.77
N LYS A 249 -16.21 -11.24 -32.59
CA LYS A 249 -16.73 -12.27 -31.68
C LYS A 249 -16.22 -13.65 -32.08
N GLU A 250 -16.09 -13.94 -33.37
CA GLU A 250 -15.56 -15.23 -33.85
C GLU A 250 -14.11 -15.46 -33.39
N LYS A 251 -13.32 -14.39 -33.24
CA LYS A 251 -11.92 -14.47 -32.78
C LYS A 251 -11.79 -14.59 -31.27
N GLY A 252 -12.78 -14.12 -30.51
CA GLY A 252 -12.80 -14.16 -29.05
C GLY A 252 -13.43 -15.42 -28.46
N GLU A 253 -14.22 -16.18 -29.24
CA GLU A 253 -14.96 -17.36 -28.75
C GLU A 253 -14.05 -18.46 -28.21
N GLY A 254 -12.96 -18.77 -28.92
CA GLY A 254 -12.01 -19.80 -28.47
C GLY A 254 -11.31 -19.45 -27.14
N VAL A 255 -11.11 -18.15 -26.88
CA VAL A 255 -10.52 -17.68 -25.63
C VAL A 255 -11.53 -17.76 -24.49
N LEU A 256 -12.80 -17.41 -24.77
CA LEU A 256 -13.90 -17.42 -23.80
C LEU A 256 -14.11 -18.81 -23.19
N GLU A 257 -14.08 -19.88 -23.98
CA GLU A 257 -14.21 -21.26 -23.47
C GLU A 257 -13.11 -21.65 -22.47
N GLU A 258 -11.94 -21.04 -22.59
CA GLU A 258 -10.77 -21.36 -21.76
C GLU A 258 -10.73 -20.58 -20.44
N VAL A 259 -11.25 -19.35 -20.43
CA VAL A 259 -11.07 -18.41 -19.31
C VAL A 259 -12.33 -18.10 -18.54
N VAL A 260 -13.51 -18.22 -19.16
CA VAL A 260 -14.75 -17.71 -18.55
C VAL A 260 -15.02 -18.37 -17.20
N ASP A 261 -14.77 -19.67 -17.04
CA ASP A 261 -15.03 -20.39 -15.77
C ASP A 261 -14.12 -19.94 -14.60
N LEU A 262 -13.07 -19.17 -14.88
CA LEU A 262 -12.04 -18.75 -13.93
C LEU A 262 -12.13 -17.26 -13.54
N MET A 263 -12.91 -16.48 -14.31
CA MET A 263 -13.16 -15.05 -14.09
C MET A 263 -14.09 -14.83 -12.89
N GLU A 264 -14.12 -13.61 -12.34
CA GLU A 264 -15.16 -13.23 -11.38
C GLU A 264 -16.58 -13.29 -11.96
N ASP A 265 -17.56 -13.65 -11.13
CA ASP A 265 -18.96 -13.86 -11.55
C ASP A 265 -19.57 -12.67 -12.31
N SER A 266 -19.24 -11.44 -11.92
CA SER A 266 -19.69 -10.21 -12.59
C SER A 266 -19.14 -10.11 -14.02
N LEU A 267 -17.85 -10.40 -14.21
CA LEU A 267 -17.18 -10.39 -15.51
C LEU A 267 -17.64 -11.54 -16.39
N GLN A 268 -17.83 -12.74 -15.81
CA GLN A 268 -18.41 -13.88 -16.52
C GLN A 268 -19.77 -13.53 -17.13
N ARG A 269 -20.62 -12.81 -16.38
CA ARG A 269 -21.94 -12.38 -16.84
C ARG A 269 -21.82 -11.40 -18.00
N VAL A 270 -20.98 -10.37 -17.87
CA VAL A 270 -20.76 -9.38 -18.95
C VAL A 270 -20.25 -10.04 -20.22
N VAL A 271 -19.24 -10.90 -20.11
CA VAL A 271 -18.64 -11.61 -21.25
C VAL A 271 -19.66 -12.54 -21.92
N LYS A 272 -20.43 -13.33 -21.16
CA LYS A 272 -21.48 -14.21 -21.73
C LYS A 272 -22.59 -13.41 -22.41
N GLU A 273 -23.04 -12.31 -21.80
CA GLU A 273 -24.06 -11.44 -22.39
C GLU A 273 -23.55 -10.73 -23.65
N TRP A 274 -22.28 -10.32 -23.68
CA TRP A 274 -21.66 -9.69 -24.85
C TRP A 274 -21.63 -10.63 -26.06
N PHE A 275 -21.16 -11.86 -25.87
CA PHE A 275 -21.07 -12.84 -26.96
C PHE A 275 -22.44 -13.32 -27.45
N GLY A 276 -23.46 -13.32 -26.59
CA GLY A 276 -24.86 -13.59 -26.99
C GLY A 276 -25.59 -12.41 -27.65
N SER A 277 -25.03 -11.19 -27.58
CA SER A 277 -25.67 -9.97 -28.08
C SER A 277 -25.41 -9.77 -29.58
N LYS A 278 -26.37 -9.15 -30.30
CA LYS A 278 -26.19 -8.65 -31.68
C LYS A 278 -25.95 -7.14 -31.74
N LYS A 279 -25.84 -6.48 -30.58
CA LYS A 279 -25.69 -5.03 -30.47
C LYS A 279 -24.24 -4.61 -30.68
N GLU A 280 -24.07 -3.37 -31.13
CA GLU A 280 -22.80 -2.65 -31.07
C GLU A 280 -22.36 -2.44 -29.61
N VAL A 281 -21.04 -2.32 -29.40
CA VAL A 281 -20.41 -2.30 -28.06
C VAL A 281 -21.05 -1.24 -27.14
N VAL A 282 -21.20 -0.01 -27.62
CA VAL A 282 -21.75 1.10 -26.84
C VAL A 282 -23.23 0.88 -26.49
N GLU A 283 -24.00 0.28 -27.39
CA GLU A 283 -25.42 -0.02 -27.15
C GLU A 283 -25.58 -1.20 -26.18
N PHE A 284 -24.70 -2.19 -26.30
CA PHE A 284 -24.61 -3.29 -25.35
C PHE A 284 -24.33 -2.80 -23.93
N ILE A 285 -23.28 -1.98 -23.74
CA ILE A 285 -22.89 -1.43 -22.43
C ILE A 285 -24.06 -0.68 -21.79
N LYS A 286 -24.75 0.18 -22.55
CA LYS A 286 -25.94 0.92 -22.06
C LYS A 286 -27.08 0.00 -21.64
N SER A 287 -27.21 -1.18 -22.26
CA SER A 287 -28.25 -2.14 -21.92
C SER A 287 -27.96 -3.02 -20.70
N LEU A 288 -26.72 -3.00 -20.19
CA LEU A 288 -26.36 -3.70 -18.97
C LEU A 288 -27.05 -3.09 -17.73
N PRO A 289 -27.35 -3.90 -16.70
CA PRO A 289 -27.73 -3.43 -15.38
C PRO A 289 -26.67 -2.47 -14.80
N ALA A 290 -27.09 -1.52 -13.95
CA ALA A 290 -26.19 -0.50 -13.38
C ALA A 290 -24.95 -1.10 -12.69
N GLU A 291 -25.11 -2.26 -12.06
CA GLU A 291 -24.06 -3.02 -11.38
C GLU A 291 -22.96 -3.54 -12.34
N LEU A 292 -23.33 -3.89 -13.57
CA LEU A 292 -22.40 -4.44 -14.58
C LEU A 292 -21.93 -3.38 -15.58
N ARG A 293 -22.70 -2.30 -15.73
CA ARG A 293 -22.42 -1.21 -16.67
C ARG A 293 -21.11 -0.50 -16.34
N GLY A 294 -20.90 -0.12 -15.08
CA GLY A 294 -19.67 0.58 -14.67
C GLY A 294 -18.41 -0.23 -15.00
N LEU A 295 -18.46 -1.54 -14.79
CA LEU A 295 -17.37 -2.45 -15.11
C LEU A 295 -17.06 -2.49 -16.62
N ALA A 296 -18.09 -2.52 -17.46
CA ALA A 296 -17.93 -2.54 -18.91
C ALA A 296 -17.51 -1.17 -19.48
N GLU A 297 -17.98 -0.07 -18.88
CA GLU A 297 -17.55 1.31 -19.22
C GLU A 297 -16.08 1.53 -18.91
N GLU A 298 -15.62 1.11 -17.72
CA GLU A 298 -14.21 1.18 -17.34
C GLU A 298 -13.30 0.38 -18.29
N ALA A 299 -13.71 -0.83 -18.66
CA ALA A 299 -12.97 -1.64 -19.63
C ALA A 299 -12.97 -1.01 -21.03
N TYR A 300 -14.10 -0.40 -21.43
CA TYR A 300 -14.22 0.25 -22.72
C TYR A 300 -13.45 1.58 -22.81
N ILE A 301 -13.06 2.23 -21.71
CA ILE A 301 -12.24 3.45 -21.77
C ILE A 301 -10.75 3.14 -22.00
N GLN A 302 -10.31 1.89 -21.79
CA GLN A 302 -8.92 1.51 -22.00
C GLN A 302 -8.50 1.63 -23.47
N GLU A 303 -7.31 2.20 -23.71
CA GLU A 303 -6.70 2.24 -25.03
C GLU A 303 -6.30 0.82 -25.46
N VAL A 304 -6.79 0.39 -26.62
CA VAL A 304 -6.51 -0.92 -27.20
C VAL A 304 -6.09 -0.73 -28.65
N ASP A 305 -4.98 -1.35 -29.02
CA ASP A 305 -4.56 -1.47 -30.42
C ASP A 305 -5.35 -2.60 -31.08
N GLU A 306 -6.35 -2.25 -31.89
CA GLU A 306 -7.25 -3.21 -32.55
C GLU A 306 -6.52 -4.19 -33.48
N GLU A 307 -5.39 -3.78 -34.07
CA GLU A 307 -4.58 -4.66 -34.94
C GLU A 307 -3.83 -5.73 -34.14
N ARG A 308 -3.54 -5.45 -32.86
CA ARG A 308 -2.83 -6.37 -31.94
C ARG A 308 -3.75 -7.08 -30.96
N ALA A 309 -5.02 -6.69 -30.89
CA ALA A 309 -5.96 -7.14 -29.86
C ALA A 309 -6.05 -8.67 -29.72
N GLU A 310 -5.98 -9.43 -30.83
CA GLU A 310 -6.05 -10.90 -30.77
C GLU A 310 -4.80 -11.50 -30.11
N ARG A 311 -3.63 -10.94 -30.44
CA ARG A 311 -2.35 -11.37 -29.87
C ARG A 311 -2.28 -10.98 -28.39
N ASP A 312 -2.63 -9.74 -28.09
CA ASP A 312 -2.60 -9.21 -26.72
C ASP A 312 -3.59 -9.98 -25.83
N LEU A 313 -4.76 -10.34 -26.36
CA LEU A 313 -5.72 -11.18 -25.64
C LEU A 313 -5.11 -12.53 -25.27
N ARG A 314 -4.42 -13.21 -26.19
CA ARG A 314 -3.77 -14.49 -25.89
C ARG A 314 -2.66 -14.35 -24.85
N GLU A 315 -1.81 -13.33 -24.98
CA GLU A 315 -0.71 -13.07 -24.04
C GLU A 315 -1.24 -12.76 -22.62
N VAL A 316 -2.23 -11.87 -22.51
CA VAL A 316 -2.84 -11.50 -21.21
C VAL A 316 -3.56 -12.70 -20.59
N VAL A 317 -4.28 -13.48 -21.40
CA VAL A 317 -4.96 -14.70 -20.92
C VAL A 317 -3.98 -15.75 -20.42
N GLU A 318 -2.86 -15.96 -21.12
CA GLU A 318 -1.85 -16.93 -20.67
C GLU A 318 -1.25 -16.51 -19.32
N GLN A 319 -0.92 -15.23 -19.17
CA GLN A 319 -0.39 -14.67 -17.92
C GLN A 319 -1.42 -14.76 -16.79
N TRP A 320 -2.64 -14.32 -17.05
CA TRP A 320 -3.74 -14.34 -16.08
C TRP A 320 -4.06 -15.77 -15.64
N ARG A 321 -4.08 -16.73 -16.57
CA ARG A 321 -4.24 -18.17 -16.23
C ARG A 321 -3.14 -18.62 -15.27
N LYS A 322 -1.86 -18.42 -15.62
CA LYS A 322 -0.74 -18.86 -14.77
C LYS A 322 -0.81 -18.31 -13.34
N LYS A 323 -1.42 -17.12 -13.15
CA LYS A 323 -1.65 -16.49 -11.85
C LYS A 323 -2.91 -17.03 -11.16
N ARG A 324 -4.08 -16.91 -11.80
CA ARG A 324 -5.40 -17.27 -11.26
C ARG A 324 -5.52 -18.74 -10.87
N TRP A 325 -4.88 -19.62 -11.62
CA TRP A 325 -4.91 -21.06 -11.35
C TRP A 325 -4.24 -21.43 -10.03
N ARG A 326 -3.15 -20.77 -9.64
CA ARG A 326 -2.50 -21.00 -8.33
C ARG A 326 -3.42 -20.59 -7.19
N GLU A 327 -4.03 -19.41 -7.29
CA GLU A 327 -4.96 -18.86 -6.29
C GLU A 327 -6.20 -19.76 -6.11
N VAL A 328 -6.85 -20.15 -7.21
CA VAL A 328 -8.05 -20.99 -7.17
C VAL A 328 -7.72 -22.38 -6.61
N MET A 329 -6.57 -22.96 -6.96
CA MET A 329 -6.15 -24.26 -6.44
C MET A 329 -5.81 -24.21 -4.95
N GLU A 330 -5.18 -23.14 -4.48
CA GLU A 330 -4.89 -22.93 -3.06
C GLU A 330 -6.17 -22.73 -2.25
N SER A 331 -7.10 -21.90 -2.74
CA SER A 331 -8.42 -21.72 -2.11
C SER A 331 -9.22 -23.02 -2.05
N LEU A 332 -9.28 -23.77 -3.15
CA LEU A 332 -10.01 -25.05 -3.19
C LEU A 332 -9.37 -26.11 -2.28
N ARG A 333 -8.04 -26.12 -2.14
CA ARG A 333 -7.34 -27.00 -1.20
C ARG A 333 -7.66 -26.62 0.25
N LYS A 334 -7.68 -25.34 0.56
CA LYS A 334 -8.05 -24.85 1.90
C LYS A 334 -9.50 -25.19 2.24
N GLU A 335 -10.43 -24.93 1.32
CA GLU A 335 -11.84 -25.30 1.50
C GLU A 335 -12.05 -26.82 1.61
N LEU A 336 -11.24 -27.61 0.91
CA LEU A 336 -11.29 -29.07 1.01
C LEU A 336 -10.85 -29.55 2.39
N VAL A 337 -9.74 -29.02 2.92
CA VAL A 337 -9.28 -29.31 4.29
C VAL A 337 -10.33 -28.90 5.32
N GLU A 338 -10.91 -27.71 5.19
CA GLU A 338 -11.97 -27.24 6.10
C GLU A 338 -13.24 -28.11 6.02
N ALA A 339 -13.60 -28.61 4.84
CA ALA A 339 -14.75 -29.51 4.67
C ALA A 339 -14.49 -30.91 5.24
N GLU A 340 -13.26 -31.42 5.10
CA GLU A 340 -12.79 -32.68 5.69
C GLU A 340 -12.76 -32.60 7.23
N GLU A 341 -12.27 -31.50 7.80
CA GLU A 341 -12.29 -31.25 9.25
C GLU A 341 -13.70 -31.17 9.83
N LYS A 342 -14.68 -30.68 9.04
CA LYS A 342 -16.08 -30.56 9.43
C LYS A 342 -16.91 -31.83 9.16
N GLY A 343 -16.34 -32.85 8.52
CA GLY A 343 -17.05 -34.08 8.16
C GLY A 343 -18.17 -33.89 7.13
N ASP A 344 -18.08 -32.86 6.28
CA ASP A 344 -19.09 -32.57 5.25
C ASP A 344 -18.77 -33.36 3.96
N ASP A 345 -19.13 -34.64 3.95
CA ASP A 345 -18.82 -35.57 2.86
C ASP A 345 -19.39 -35.11 1.49
N GLU A 346 -20.54 -34.44 1.48
CA GLU A 346 -21.15 -33.92 0.24
C GLU A 346 -20.33 -32.76 -0.34
N ARG A 347 -19.88 -31.84 0.52
CA ARG A 347 -19.01 -30.73 0.11
C ARG A 347 -17.63 -31.21 -0.30
N VAL A 348 -17.06 -32.19 0.39
CA VAL A 348 -15.79 -32.83 0.03
C VAL A 348 -15.87 -33.46 -1.36
N ALA A 349 -16.95 -34.21 -1.66
CA ALA A 349 -17.15 -34.81 -2.99
C ALA A 349 -17.22 -33.75 -4.10
N LYS A 350 -17.98 -32.65 -3.88
CA LYS A 350 -18.09 -31.53 -4.84
C LYS A 350 -16.75 -30.83 -5.08
N LEU A 351 -15.99 -30.56 -4.01
CA LEU A 351 -14.69 -29.88 -4.10
C LEU A 351 -13.64 -30.75 -4.78
N ARG A 352 -13.57 -32.05 -4.48
CA ARG A 352 -12.66 -33.00 -5.14
C ARG A 352 -12.94 -33.10 -6.64
N ASP A 353 -14.21 -33.19 -7.03
CA ASP A 353 -14.58 -33.22 -8.45
C ASP A 353 -14.20 -31.92 -9.17
N LYS A 354 -14.41 -30.76 -8.52
CA LYS A 354 -13.99 -29.45 -9.04
C LYS A 354 -12.46 -29.40 -9.23
N VAL A 355 -11.68 -29.86 -8.27
CA VAL A 355 -10.21 -29.93 -8.34
C VAL A 355 -9.74 -30.86 -9.48
N VAL A 356 -10.36 -32.02 -9.66
CA VAL A 356 -10.00 -32.97 -10.73
C VAL A 356 -10.33 -32.41 -12.12
N ARG A 357 -11.52 -31.80 -12.30
CA ARG A 357 -11.90 -31.16 -13.56
C ARG A 357 -10.95 -30.03 -13.93
N LEU A 358 -10.62 -29.20 -12.95
CA LEU A 358 -9.69 -28.09 -13.09
C LEU A 358 -8.27 -28.58 -13.42
N SER A 359 -7.77 -29.62 -12.73
CA SER A 359 -6.45 -30.21 -13.01
C SER A 359 -6.33 -30.85 -14.41
N LYS A 360 -7.41 -31.46 -14.92
CA LYS A 360 -7.44 -32.03 -16.29
C LYS A 360 -7.43 -30.98 -17.39
N LYS A 361 -8.04 -29.81 -17.16
CA LYS A 361 -7.99 -28.67 -18.10
C LYS A 361 -6.56 -28.08 -18.19
N ILE A 362 -5.75 -28.22 -17.14
CA ILE A 362 -4.34 -27.79 -17.14
C ILE A 362 -3.46 -28.74 -17.96
N ALA A 363 -3.61 -30.06 -17.81
CA ALA A 363 -2.72 -31.03 -18.46
C ALA A 363 -2.87 -31.16 -19.99
N LYS A 364 -3.80 -30.41 -20.61
CA LYS A 364 -4.01 -30.33 -22.07
C LYS A 364 -3.25 -29.17 -22.72
N VAL A 365 -2.56 -28.37 -21.92
CA VAL A 365 -1.62 -27.31 -22.33
C VAL A 365 -0.21 -27.84 -22.08
#